data_AF-A0A2I0NI83-F1
#
_entry.id   AF-A0A2I0NI83-F1
#
_cell.length_a   1.000
_cell.length_b   1.000
_cell.length_c   1.000
_cell.angle_alpha   90.00
_cell.angle_beta   90.00
_cell.angle_gamma   90.00
#
_symmetry.space_group_name_H-M   'P 1'
#
loop_
_entity.id
_entity.type
_entity.pdbx_description
1 polymer ?
#
loop_
_entity_poly.entity_id
_entity_poly.type
_entity_poly.pdbx_seq_one_letter_code
_entity_poly.pdbx_strand_id
1 'polypeptide(L)'
;MTMHEELKERLVKVGNDYSGKEFWDIVNHIKEHRIKDDVLLEQLSGIRQKRFEEKYNFSFNVHIGNFLWLFMTVAAIVLVIWMNTDIIFYAGALVLMTTLHPLSHYVTGRLLGIGFTHYYLNGPAKVEPTLKIDYSSYLKASGSKRAVMHVSGVIGTVLAPLVVAVIAMSMNAGEVAFNLVIFFLLLVVFELLTSMKTGDLMRAKREYGYR
;
A
#
# COMPACT_ATOMS: atom_id res chain seq x y z
N MET A 1 20.49 31.07 -10.23
CA MET A 1 19.46 30.06 -10.51
C MET A 1 18.75 29.75 -9.21
N THR A 2 17.42 29.80 -9.14
CA THR A 2 16.73 29.41 -7.90
C THR A 2 16.83 27.88 -7.77
N MET A 3 16.84 27.37 -6.54
CA MET A 3 16.88 25.93 -6.26
C MET A 3 15.78 25.15 -7.01
N HIS A 4 14.64 25.78 -7.28
CA HIS A 4 13.53 25.18 -8.01
C HIS A 4 13.86 24.96 -9.50
N GLU A 5 14.51 25.94 -10.13
CA GLU A 5 14.92 25.82 -11.54
C GLU A 5 16.03 24.77 -11.72
N GLU A 6 16.94 24.65 -10.76
CA GLU A 6 17.95 23.58 -10.76
C GLU A 6 17.31 22.18 -10.72
N LEU A 7 16.31 21.97 -9.85
CA LEU A 7 15.62 20.69 -9.76
C LEU A 7 14.84 20.36 -11.04
N LYS A 8 14.25 21.37 -11.70
CA LYS A 8 13.56 21.20 -12.99
C LYS A 8 14.53 20.75 -14.07
N GLU A 9 15.67 21.42 -14.21
CA GLU A 9 16.70 21.02 -15.20
C GLU A 9 17.19 19.59 -14.97
N ARG A 10 17.45 19.23 -13.71
CA ARG A 10 17.85 17.86 -13.34
C ARG A 10 16.75 16.85 -13.67
N LEU A 11 15.47 17.17 -13.43
CA LEU A 11 14.35 16.29 -13.82
C LEU A 11 14.22 16.12 -15.32
N VAL A 12 14.41 17.19 -16.11
CA VAL A 12 14.40 17.10 -17.59
C VAL A 12 15.48 16.14 -18.06
N LYS A 13 16.69 16.22 -17.49
CA LYS A 13 17.78 15.30 -17.78
C LYS A 13 17.40 13.85 -17.45
N VAL A 14 16.87 13.60 -16.24
CA VAL A 14 16.41 12.27 -15.81
C VAL A 14 15.26 11.73 -16.66
N GLY A 15 14.40 12.60 -17.19
CA GLY A 15 13.31 12.22 -18.10
C GLY A 15 13.81 11.70 -19.45
N ASN A 16 14.94 12.22 -19.93
CA ASN A 16 15.58 11.81 -21.19
C ASN A 16 16.51 10.60 -20.99
N ASP A 17 17.32 10.61 -19.92
CA ASP A 17 18.24 9.54 -19.55
C ASP A 17 18.04 9.15 -18.08
N TYR A 18 17.30 8.05 -17.87
CA TYR A 18 16.82 7.70 -16.54
C TYR A 18 17.95 7.15 -15.64
N SER A 19 18.38 7.99 -14.70
CA SER A 19 19.20 7.58 -13.56
C SER A 19 18.35 7.41 -12.31
N GLY A 20 18.16 6.16 -11.87
CA GLY A 20 17.39 5.87 -10.65
C GLY A 20 17.98 6.55 -9.40
N LYS A 21 19.31 6.62 -9.30
CA LYS A 21 19.99 7.30 -8.18
C LYS A 21 19.67 8.79 -8.16
N GLU A 22 19.78 9.45 -9.31
CA GLU A 22 19.53 10.89 -9.44
C GLU A 22 18.04 11.22 -9.22
N PHE A 23 17.13 10.38 -9.73
CA PHE A 23 15.70 10.52 -9.48
C PHE A 23 15.38 10.50 -7.98
N TRP A 24 15.90 9.51 -7.24
CA TRP A 24 15.64 9.39 -5.81
C TRP A 24 16.30 10.50 -4.98
N ASP A 25 17.45 11.01 -5.42
CA ASP A 25 18.10 12.18 -4.82
C ASP A 25 17.21 13.42 -4.92
N ILE A 26 16.67 13.72 -6.10
CA ILE A 26 15.71 14.82 -6.32
C ILE A 26 14.47 14.65 -5.42
N VAL A 27 13.92 13.43 -5.36
CA VAL A 27 12.77 13.12 -4.50
C VAL A 27 13.06 13.39 -3.02
N ASN A 28 14.22 12.97 -2.52
CA ASN A 28 14.59 13.18 -1.13
C ASN A 28 14.74 14.67 -0.85
N HIS A 29 15.39 15.41 -1.75
CA HIS A 29 15.54 16.86 -1.63
C HIS A 29 14.18 17.58 -1.57
N ILE A 30 13.22 17.19 -2.41
CA ILE A 30 11.84 17.70 -2.37
C ILE A 30 11.16 17.40 -1.03
N LYS A 31 11.35 16.19 -0.48
CA LYS A 31 10.76 15.79 0.80
C LYS A 31 11.36 16.55 1.98
N GLU A 32 12.68 16.75 2.00
CA GLU A 32 13.40 17.49 3.03
C GLU A 32 13.01 18.96 3.07
N HIS A 33 12.98 19.60 1.90
CA HIS A 33 12.67 21.03 1.78
C HIS A 33 11.17 21.32 1.62
N ARG A 34 10.32 20.28 1.64
CA ARG A 34 8.86 20.35 1.51
C ARG A 34 8.39 21.19 0.31
N ILE A 35 9.05 21.01 -0.83
CA ILE A 35 8.74 21.75 -2.06
C ILE A 35 7.36 21.35 -2.57
N LYS A 36 6.50 22.35 -2.84
CA LYS A 36 5.12 22.17 -3.31
C LYS A 36 4.86 22.75 -4.71
N ASP A 37 5.91 22.93 -5.51
CA ASP A 37 5.80 23.38 -6.89
C ASP A 37 5.04 22.34 -7.73
N ASP A 38 3.82 22.68 -8.17
CA ASP A 38 2.94 21.76 -8.88
C ASP A 38 3.55 21.26 -10.20
N VAL A 39 4.24 22.15 -10.93
CA VAL A 39 4.86 21.81 -12.23
C VAL A 39 5.99 20.79 -12.02
N LEU A 40 6.84 21.03 -11.02
CA LEU A 40 7.92 20.11 -10.66
C LEU A 40 7.37 18.73 -10.25
N LEU A 41 6.33 18.71 -9.42
CA LEU A 41 5.73 17.48 -8.93
C LEU A 41 5.01 16.69 -10.04
N GLU A 42 4.36 17.38 -10.97
CA GLU A 42 3.74 16.77 -12.15
C GLU A 42 4.77 16.15 -13.09
N GLN A 43 5.87 16.86 -13.38
CA GLN A 43 6.98 16.30 -14.18
C GLN A 43 7.53 15.01 -13.56
N LEU A 44 7.76 15.03 -12.24
CA LEU A 44 8.26 13.88 -11.50
C LEU A 44 7.26 12.72 -11.52
N SER A 45 5.96 13.03 -11.36
CA SER A 45 4.88 12.04 -11.48
C SER A 45 4.82 11.44 -12.89
N GLY A 46 5.00 12.26 -13.93
CA GLY A 46 5.04 11.84 -15.33
C GLY A 46 6.16 10.86 -15.65
N ILE A 47 7.39 11.13 -15.17
CA ILE A 47 8.52 10.19 -15.30
C ILE A 47 8.17 8.86 -14.64
N ARG A 48 7.63 8.90 -13.42
CA ARG A 48 7.24 7.68 -12.69
C ARG A 48 6.08 6.93 -13.36
N GLN A 49 5.15 7.65 -13.98
CA GLN A 49 4.04 7.08 -14.76
C GLN A 49 4.57 6.32 -15.97
N LYS A 50 5.44 6.94 -16.77
CA LYS A 50 6.07 6.31 -17.94
C LYS A 50 6.83 5.03 -17.56
N ARG A 51 7.66 5.10 -16.51
CA ARG A 51 8.41 3.93 -16.02
C ARG A 51 7.52 2.81 -15.49
N PHE A 52 6.36 3.15 -14.95
CA PHE A 52 5.38 2.15 -14.53
C PHE A 52 4.77 1.45 -15.75
N GLU A 53 4.37 2.19 -16.77
CA GLU A 53 3.77 1.63 -18.00
C GLU A 53 4.77 0.75 -18.77
N GLU A 54 6.04 1.13 -18.80
CA GLU A 54 7.12 0.30 -19.37
C GLU A 54 7.36 -1.01 -18.60
N LYS A 55 7.10 -1.02 -17.28
CA LYS A 55 7.38 -2.16 -16.42
C LYS A 55 6.19 -3.11 -16.27
N TYR A 56 4.96 -2.58 -16.27
CA TYR A 56 3.76 -3.32 -15.92
C TYR A 56 2.76 -3.32 -17.06
N ASN A 57 2.66 -4.47 -17.73
CA ASN A 57 1.73 -4.68 -18.83
C ASN A 57 0.28 -4.89 -18.36
N PHE A 58 0.09 -5.23 -17.08
CA PHE A 58 -1.22 -5.45 -16.48
C PHE A 58 -1.44 -4.49 -15.32
N SER A 59 -2.36 -3.56 -15.52
CA SER A 59 -2.88 -2.69 -14.47
C SER A 59 -4.33 -2.34 -14.78
N PHE A 60 -5.09 -2.01 -13.74
CA PHE A 60 -6.47 -1.57 -13.89
C PHE A 60 -6.71 -0.33 -13.04
N ASN A 61 -7.72 0.44 -13.43
CA ASN A 61 -8.09 1.67 -12.76
C ASN A 61 -8.41 1.42 -11.27
N VAL A 62 -8.01 2.36 -10.40
CA VAL A 62 -8.24 2.26 -8.94
C VAL A 62 -9.69 1.99 -8.55
N HIS A 63 -10.67 2.53 -9.27
CA HIS A 63 -12.09 2.34 -8.97
C HIS A 63 -12.55 0.90 -9.22
N ILE A 64 -12.16 0.33 -10.36
CA ILE A 64 -12.43 -1.08 -10.68
C ILE A 64 -11.76 -1.97 -9.63
N GLY A 65 -10.52 -1.65 -9.26
CA GLY A 65 -9.82 -2.44 -8.26
C GLY A 65 -10.42 -2.37 -6.88
N ASN A 66 -10.77 -1.18 -6.40
CA ASN A 66 -11.48 -1.03 -5.13
C ASN A 66 -12.79 -1.80 -5.12
N PHE A 67 -13.55 -1.74 -6.22
CA PHE A 67 -14.78 -2.51 -6.36
C PHE A 67 -14.51 -4.03 -6.25
N LEU A 68 -13.52 -4.54 -6.98
CA LEU A 68 -13.14 -5.96 -6.94
C LEU A 68 -12.69 -6.39 -5.54
N TRP A 69 -11.82 -5.63 -4.87
CA TRP A 69 -11.33 -6.00 -3.54
C TRP A 69 -12.41 -5.88 -2.48
N LEU A 70 -13.28 -4.87 -2.57
CA LEU A 70 -14.42 -4.75 -1.68
C LEU A 70 -15.40 -5.90 -1.89
N PHE A 71 -15.70 -6.25 -3.15
CA PHE A 71 -16.54 -7.39 -3.48
C PHE A 71 -15.96 -8.69 -2.91
N MET A 72 -14.65 -8.95 -3.11
CA MET A 72 -13.98 -10.14 -2.57
C MET A 72 -13.97 -10.15 -1.04
N THR A 73 -13.81 -8.99 -0.38
CA THR A 73 -13.88 -8.88 1.09
C THR A 73 -15.26 -9.30 1.58
N VAL A 74 -16.32 -8.75 0.99
CA VAL A 74 -17.71 -9.06 1.36
C VAL A 74 -18.04 -10.52 1.05
N ALA A 75 -17.67 -11.01 -0.14
CA ALA A 75 -17.90 -12.38 -0.55
C ALA A 75 -17.21 -13.37 0.40
N ALA A 76 -15.97 -13.10 0.83
CA ALA A 76 -15.26 -13.94 1.79
C ALA A 76 -15.99 -13.97 3.15
N ILE A 77 -16.43 -12.83 3.68
CA ILE A 77 -17.20 -12.77 4.93
C ILE A 77 -18.51 -13.56 4.81
N VAL A 78 -19.24 -13.37 3.72
CA VAL A 78 -20.50 -14.08 3.46
C VAL A 78 -20.27 -15.59 3.35
N LEU A 79 -19.23 -16.02 2.63
CA LEU A 79 -18.89 -17.45 2.49
C LEU A 79 -18.51 -18.08 3.83
N VAL A 80 -17.71 -17.38 4.65
CA VAL A 80 -17.37 -17.81 6.01
C VAL A 80 -18.63 -18.07 6.84
N ILE A 81 -19.56 -17.12 6.82
CA ILE A 81 -20.82 -17.22 7.57
C ILE A 81 -21.75 -18.31 7.00
N TRP A 82 -21.83 -18.42 5.68
CA TRP A 82 -22.76 -19.33 5.04
C TRP A 82 -22.33 -20.79 5.13
N MET A 83 -21.03 -21.07 4.93
CA MET A 83 -20.52 -22.45 4.91
C MET A 83 -20.19 -22.97 6.30
N ASN A 84 -19.74 -22.10 7.22
CA ASN A 84 -19.41 -22.45 8.60
C ASN A 84 -18.52 -23.71 8.75
N THR A 85 -17.44 -23.81 7.96
CA THR A 85 -16.48 -24.91 8.09
C THR A 85 -15.10 -24.35 8.39
N ASP A 86 -14.30 -25.09 9.16
CA ASP A 86 -12.95 -24.71 9.61
C ASP A 86 -12.08 -24.22 8.45
N ILE A 87 -12.06 -24.96 7.34
CA ILE A 87 -11.26 -24.62 6.16
C ILE A 87 -11.66 -23.26 5.55
N ILE A 88 -12.95 -22.93 5.57
CA ILE A 88 -13.45 -21.66 5.02
C ILE A 88 -13.12 -20.50 5.95
N PHE A 89 -13.07 -20.68 7.27
CA PHE A 89 -12.55 -19.64 8.16
C PHE A 89 -11.09 -19.31 7.84
N TYR A 90 -10.22 -20.31 7.72
CA TYR A 90 -8.81 -20.06 7.38
C TYR A 90 -8.66 -19.43 5.98
N ALA A 91 -9.38 -19.95 4.99
CA ALA A 91 -9.39 -19.37 3.64
C ALA A 91 -9.90 -17.93 3.64
N GLY A 92 -10.97 -17.65 4.39
CA GLY A 92 -11.53 -16.32 4.58
C GLY A 92 -10.52 -15.36 5.20
N ALA A 93 -9.78 -15.79 6.22
CA ALA A 93 -8.72 -14.98 6.83
C ALA A 93 -7.64 -14.60 5.81
N LEU A 94 -7.19 -15.56 4.98
CA LEU A 94 -6.20 -15.29 3.93
C LEU A 94 -6.73 -14.33 2.87
N VAL A 95 -7.98 -14.48 2.42
CA VAL A 95 -8.61 -13.56 1.46
C VAL A 95 -8.76 -12.16 2.07
N LEU A 96 -9.17 -12.06 3.34
CA LEU A 96 -9.25 -10.78 4.05
C LEU A 96 -7.88 -10.13 4.19
N MET A 97 -6.81 -10.88 4.48
CA MET A 97 -5.45 -10.34 4.52
C MET A 97 -5.05 -9.70 3.18
N THR A 98 -5.33 -10.38 2.07
CA THR A 98 -4.99 -9.90 0.72
C THR A 98 -5.83 -8.68 0.31
N THR A 99 -7.10 -8.66 0.66
CA THR A 99 -8.03 -7.59 0.26
C THR A 99 -7.94 -6.35 1.15
N LEU A 100 -7.84 -6.53 2.47
CA LEU A 100 -7.77 -5.44 3.44
C LEU A 100 -6.46 -4.66 3.37
N HIS A 101 -5.35 -5.29 2.96
CA HIS A 101 -4.07 -4.60 2.84
C HIS A 101 -4.13 -3.38 1.90
N PRO A 102 -4.44 -3.54 0.59
CA PRO A 102 -4.54 -2.40 -0.30
C PRO A 102 -5.76 -1.51 0.01
N LEU A 103 -6.87 -2.06 0.49
CA LEU A 103 -8.02 -1.22 0.87
C LEU A 103 -7.68 -0.28 2.04
N SER A 104 -6.88 -0.74 2.99
CA SER A 104 -6.42 0.09 4.12
C SER A 104 -5.53 1.23 3.64
N HIS A 105 -4.58 0.94 2.74
CA HIS A 105 -3.77 1.97 2.06
C HIS A 105 -4.65 2.98 1.35
N TYR A 106 -5.63 2.50 0.56
CA TYR A 106 -6.52 3.37 -0.20
C TYR A 106 -7.32 4.30 0.72
N VAL A 107 -8.06 3.74 1.68
CA VAL A 107 -8.92 4.51 2.59
C VAL A 107 -8.08 5.51 3.39
N THR A 108 -7.02 5.04 4.03
CA THR A 108 -6.15 5.90 4.86
C THR A 108 -5.48 6.96 4.00
N GLY A 109 -4.94 6.60 2.84
CA GLY A 109 -4.31 7.55 1.93
C GLY A 109 -5.28 8.63 1.49
N ARG A 110 -6.50 8.27 1.05
CA ARG A 110 -7.52 9.24 0.63
C ARG A 110 -7.92 10.20 1.75
N LEU A 111 -8.13 9.69 2.97
CA LEU A 111 -8.42 10.52 4.16
C LEU A 111 -7.27 11.50 4.48
N LEU A 112 -6.04 11.13 4.16
CA LEU A 112 -4.85 11.96 4.38
C LEU A 112 -4.48 12.86 3.19
N GLY A 113 -5.27 12.82 2.10
CA GLY A 113 -5.04 13.62 0.89
C GLY A 113 -4.05 13.01 -0.11
N ILE A 114 -3.76 11.72 0.00
CA ILE A 114 -2.89 10.96 -0.91
C ILE A 114 -3.78 10.21 -1.92
N GLY A 115 -3.52 10.43 -3.20
CA GLY A 115 -4.22 9.78 -4.31
C GLY A 115 -3.61 8.45 -4.71
N PHE A 116 -4.38 7.68 -5.47
CA PHE A 116 -3.97 6.44 -6.10
C PHE A 116 -4.58 6.38 -7.50
N THR A 117 -3.86 5.80 -8.46
CA THR A 117 -4.29 5.80 -9.87
C THR A 117 -4.67 4.42 -10.37
N HIS A 118 -3.87 3.40 -10.04
CA HIS A 118 -4.01 2.06 -10.59
C HIS A 118 -3.77 0.98 -9.54
N TYR A 119 -4.35 -0.18 -9.76
CA TYR A 119 -3.88 -1.44 -9.21
C TYR A 119 -3.01 -2.16 -10.22
N TYR A 120 -2.03 -2.89 -9.73
CA TYR A 120 -1.16 -3.73 -10.54
C TYR A 120 -0.69 -4.93 -9.71
N LEU A 121 -0.22 -5.97 -10.39
CA LEU A 121 0.31 -7.14 -9.72
C LEU A 121 1.82 -7.01 -9.57
N ASN A 122 2.32 -7.27 -8.37
CA ASN A 122 3.72 -7.16 -8.00
C ASN A 122 4.19 -8.44 -7.27
N GLY A 123 5.42 -8.40 -6.77
CA GLY A 123 6.06 -9.53 -6.09
C GLY A 123 6.73 -10.50 -7.06
N PRO A 124 7.52 -11.47 -6.56
CA PRO A 124 8.26 -12.42 -7.39
C PRO A 124 7.35 -13.23 -8.32
N ALA A 125 6.18 -13.62 -7.83
CA ALA A 125 5.18 -14.38 -8.59
C ALA A 125 4.19 -13.49 -9.36
N LYS A 126 4.28 -12.14 -9.27
CA LYS A 126 3.36 -11.18 -9.90
C LYS A 126 1.88 -11.47 -9.61
N VAL A 127 1.56 -11.77 -8.35
CA VAL A 127 0.18 -12.02 -7.88
C VAL A 127 -0.24 -11.08 -6.76
N GLU A 128 0.69 -10.32 -6.19
CA GLU A 128 0.39 -9.46 -5.05
C GLU A 128 -0.29 -8.17 -5.54
N PRO A 129 -1.54 -7.91 -5.13
CA PRO A 129 -2.25 -6.72 -5.56
C PRO A 129 -1.64 -5.49 -4.90
N THR A 130 -1.08 -4.59 -5.71
CA THR A 130 -0.39 -3.38 -5.24
C THR A 130 -1.07 -2.14 -5.78
N LEU A 131 -1.16 -1.12 -4.92
CA LEU A 131 -1.68 0.20 -5.28
C LEU A 131 -0.57 1.12 -5.81
N LYS A 132 -0.81 1.69 -6.99
CA LYS A 132 0.00 2.77 -7.53
C LYS A 132 -0.43 4.09 -6.91
N ILE A 133 0.41 4.59 -6.01
CA ILE A 133 0.30 5.93 -5.43
C ILE A 133 0.42 7.00 -6.52
N ASP A 134 -0.50 7.98 -6.51
CA ASP A 134 -0.31 9.25 -7.22
C ASP A 134 0.80 10.03 -6.52
N TYR A 135 1.92 10.19 -7.20
CA TYR A 135 3.14 10.62 -6.56
C TYR A 135 3.16 12.14 -6.29
N SER A 136 2.39 12.92 -7.06
CA SER A 136 2.25 14.36 -6.82
C SER A 136 1.53 14.61 -5.49
N SER A 137 0.34 14.05 -5.31
CA SER A 137 -0.39 14.16 -4.03
C SER A 137 0.37 13.54 -2.86
N TYR A 138 1.11 12.44 -3.09
CA TYR A 138 1.98 11.84 -2.09
C TYR A 138 3.07 12.80 -1.61
N LEU A 139 3.81 13.46 -2.51
CA LEU A 139 4.89 14.38 -2.12
C LEU A 139 4.36 15.64 -1.44
N LYS A 140 3.14 16.09 -1.77
CA LYS A 140 2.45 17.19 -1.07
C LYS A 140 2.07 16.85 0.37
N ALA A 141 1.82 15.57 0.67
CA ALA A 141 1.49 15.14 2.03
C ALA A 141 2.72 15.17 2.94
N SER A 142 2.55 15.59 4.20
CA SER A 142 3.63 15.58 5.21
C SER A 142 4.19 14.17 5.46
N GLY A 143 5.44 14.06 5.91
CA GLY A 143 6.08 12.77 6.25
C GLY A 143 5.24 11.88 7.17
N SER A 144 4.66 12.44 8.23
CA SER A 144 3.77 11.71 9.14
C SER A 144 2.54 11.10 8.44
N LYS A 145 1.90 11.85 7.52
CA LYS A 145 0.75 11.34 6.76
C LYS A 145 1.14 10.19 5.84
N ARG A 146 2.29 10.31 5.16
CA ARG A 146 2.84 9.24 4.31
C ARG A 146 3.17 8.00 5.13
N ALA A 147 3.74 8.19 6.32
CA ALA A 147 4.04 7.10 7.24
C ALA A 147 2.78 6.36 7.72
N VAL A 148 1.75 7.09 8.15
CA VAL A 148 0.46 6.50 8.57
C VAL A 148 -0.19 5.72 7.43
N MET A 149 -0.17 6.26 6.21
CA MET A 149 -0.66 5.53 5.03
C MET A 149 0.07 4.20 4.86
N HIS A 150 1.41 4.18 4.89
CA HIS A 150 2.15 2.91 4.78
C HIS A 150 1.83 1.93 5.92
N VAL A 151 1.76 2.39 7.17
CA VAL A 151 1.41 1.53 8.32
C VAL A 151 0.01 0.92 8.17
N SER A 152 -0.93 1.62 7.53
CA SER A 152 -2.31 1.17 7.42
C SER A 152 -2.45 -0.17 6.69
N GLY A 153 -1.64 -0.45 5.66
CA GLY A 153 -1.64 -1.75 4.98
C GLY A 153 -1.30 -2.89 5.92
N VAL A 154 -0.29 -2.71 6.77
CA VAL A 154 0.14 -3.70 7.77
C VAL A 154 -0.97 -3.92 8.81
N ILE A 155 -1.60 -2.84 9.27
CA ILE A 155 -2.75 -2.95 10.19
C ILE A 155 -3.88 -3.75 9.54
N GLY A 156 -4.22 -3.47 8.29
CA GLY A 156 -5.24 -4.21 7.55
C GLY A 156 -4.94 -5.69 7.42
N THR A 157 -3.70 -6.05 7.08
CA THR A 157 -3.24 -7.45 6.99
C THR A 157 -3.31 -8.15 8.34
N VAL A 158 -2.79 -7.52 9.39
CA VAL A 158 -2.70 -8.13 10.72
C VAL A 158 -4.09 -8.31 11.33
N LEU A 159 -5.03 -7.36 11.16
CA LEU A 159 -6.37 -7.46 11.74
C LEU A 159 -7.28 -8.49 11.04
N ALA A 160 -6.99 -8.88 9.80
CA ALA A 160 -7.81 -9.83 9.04
C ALA A 160 -8.12 -11.16 9.78
N PRO A 161 -7.14 -11.93 10.30
CA PRO A 161 -7.42 -13.15 11.06
C PRO A 161 -8.21 -12.88 12.34
N LEU A 162 -8.03 -11.72 12.99
CA LEU A 162 -8.79 -11.36 14.19
C LEU A 162 -10.27 -11.11 13.88
N VAL A 163 -10.58 -10.46 12.76
CA VAL A 163 -11.96 -10.29 12.27
C VAL A 163 -12.61 -11.66 12.07
N VAL A 164 -11.91 -12.59 11.41
CA VAL A 164 -12.45 -13.94 11.18
C VAL A 164 -12.56 -14.74 12.48
N ALA A 165 -11.65 -14.55 13.44
CA ALA A 165 -11.74 -15.18 14.76
C ALA A 165 -13.02 -14.76 15.49
N VAL A 166 -13.39 -13.48 15.43
CA VAL A 166 -14.65 -12.98 16.00
C VAL A 166 -15.86 -13.63 15.33
N ILE A 167 -15.85 -13.77 14.00
CA ILE A 167 -16.92 -14.47 13.28
C ILE A 167 -16.98 -15.95 13.72
N ALA A 168 -15.84 -16.65 13.78
CA ALA A 168 -15.77 -18.05 14.22
C ALA A 168 -16.33 -18.24 15.65
N MET A 169 -16.01 -17.35 16.59
CA MET A 169 -16.60 -17.38 17.94
C MET A 169 -18.12 -17.25 17.91
N SER A 170 -18.65 -16.34 17.08
CA SER A 170 -20.11 -16.14 16.96
C SER A 170 -20.84 -17.34 16.36
N MET A 171 -20.10 -18.23 15.68
CA MET A 171 -20.61 -19.42 15.02
C MET A 171 -20.32 -20.72 15.80
N ASN A 172 -19.90 -20.59 17.07
CA ASN A 172 -19.51 -21.69 17.96
C ASN A 172 -18.28 -22.50 17.48
N ALA A 173 -17.44 -21.94 16.62
CA ALA A 173 -16.19 -22.53 16.14
C ALA A 173 -15.00 -22.07 17.02
N GLY A 174 -15.05 -22.38 18.32
CA GLY A 174 -14.10 -21.87 19.32
C GLY A 174 -12.64 -22.27 19.08
N GLU A 175 -12.38 -23.51 18.66
CA GLU A 175 -11.03 -23.99 18.35
C GLU A 175 -10.42 -23.23 17.15
N VAL A 176 -11.22 -23.01 16.11
CA VAL A 176 -10.80 -22.23 14.93
C VAL A 176 -10.52 -20.79 15.31
N ALA A 177 -11.38 -20.17 16.13
CA ALA A 177 -11.16 -18.81 16.62
C ALA A 177 -9.84 -18.69 17.40
N PHE A 178 -9.55 -19.66 18.28
CA PHE A 178 -8.29 -19.70 19.03
C PHE A 178 -7.07 -19.82 18.09
N ASN A 179 -7.14 -20.70 17.09
CA ASN A 179 -6.08 -20.85 16.09
C ASN A 179 -5.86 -19.57 15.28
N LEU A 180 -6.93 -18.85 14.92
CA LEU A 180 -6.84 -17.57 14.22
C LEU A 180 -6.22 -16.46 15.09
N VAL A 181 -6.46 -16.47 16.41
CA VAL A 181 -5.77 -15.56 17.35
C VAL A 181 -4.28 -15.89 17.44
N ILE A 182 -3.91 -17.17 17.46
CA ILE A 182 -2.49 -17.57 17.38
C ILE A 182 -1.89 -17.07 16.05
N PHE A 183 -2.59 -17.27 14.94
CA PHE A 183 -2.14 -16.81 13.63
C PHE A 183 -1.96 -15.30 13.56
N PHE A 184 -2.88 -14.51 14.15
CA PHE A 184 -2.75 -13.07 14.34
C PHE A 184 -1.44 -12.70 15.07
N LEU A 185 -1.14 -13.35 16.20
CA LEU A 185 0.09 -13.08 16.97
C LEU A 185 1.35 -13.42 16.18
N LEU A 186 1.35 -14.56 15.48
CA LEU A 186 2.45 -14.95 14.60
C LEU A 186 2.65 -13.94 13.46
N LEU A 187 1.57 -13.43 12.88
CA LEU A 187 1.63 -12.40 11.84
C LEU A 187 2.19 -11.07 12.35
N VAL A 188 1.82 -10.64 13.57
CA VAL A 188 2.43 -9.46 14.20
C VAL A 188 3.94 -9.62 14.30
N VAL A 189 4.41 -10.76 14.80
CA VAL A 189 5.86 -11.03 14.91
C VAL A 189 6.51 -11.07 13.53
N PHE A 190 5.88 -11.74 12.57
CA PHE A 190 6.39 -11.82 11.19
C PHE A 190 6.53 -10.43 10.55
N GLU A 191 5.52 -9.58 10.64
CA GLU A 191 5.54 -8.22 10.10
C GLU A 191 6.61 -7.36 10.78
N LEU A 192 6.77 -7.45 12.11
CA LEU A 192 7.81 -6.71 12.82
C LEU A 192 9.22 -7.14 12.40
N LEU A 193 9.45 -8.42 12.09
CA LEU A 193 10.75 -8.94 11.69
C LEU A 193 11.07 -8.67 10.21
N THR A 194 10.08 -8.73 9.32
CA THR A 194 10.25 -8.68 7.86
C THR A 194 9.97 -7.28 7.30
N SER A 195 8.81 -6.70 7.61
CA SER A 195 8.34 -5.41 7.07
C SER A 195 9.23 -4.24 7.48
N MET A 196 9.91 -4.35 8.62
CA MET A 196 10.91 -3.39 9.10
C MET A 196 12.18 -3.34 8.25
N LYS A 197 12.52 -4.44 7.55
CA LYS A 197 13.67 -4.52 6.65
C LYS A 197 13.27 -4.25 5.21
N THR A 198 12.12 -4.79 4.80
CA THR A 198 11.61 -4.69 3.44
C THR A 198 10.09 -4.65 3.51
N GLY A 199 9.48 -3.53 3.12
CA GLY A 199 8.02 -3.42 3.12
C GLY A 199 7.55 -2.07 3.61
N ASP A 200 6.33 -2.06 4.14
CA ASP A 200 5.61 -0.84 4.48
C ASP A 200 6.05 -0.26 5.83
N LEU A 201 6.47 -1.06 6.82
CA LEU A 201 7.02 -0.50 8.06
C LEU A 201 8.38 0.19 7.82
N MET A 202 9.24 -0.38 6.98
CA MET A 202 10.48 0.25 6.54
C MET A 202 10.20 1.59 5.84
N ARG A 203 9.22 1.60 4.92
CA ARG A 203 8.79 2.83 4.24
C ARG A 203 8.22 3.83 5.23
N ALA A 204 7.36 3.40 6.14
CA ALA A 204 6.77 4.26 7.16
C ALA A 204 7.84 4.92 8.03
N LYS A 205 8.82 4.14 8.52
CA LYS A 205 9.96 4.65 9.29
C LYS A 205 10.74 5.70 8.51
N ARG A 206 11.02 5.44 7.22
CA ARG A 206 11.71 6.40 6.34
C ARG A 206 10.88 7.67 6.14
N GLU A 207 9.59 7.54 5.85
CA GLU A 207 8.73 8.70 5.59
C GLU A 207 8.51 9.55 6.85
N TYR A 208 8.44 8.93 8.01
CA TYR A 208 8.36 9.59 9.31
C TYR A 208 9.63 10.41 9.62
N GLY A 209 10.78 10.04 9.07
CA GLY A 209 12.03 10.80 9.22
C GLY A 209 11.99 12.18 8.55
N TYR A 210 11.15 12.37 7.52
CA TYR A 210 10.95 13.66 6.82
C TYR A 210 9.90 14.54 7.52
N ARG A 211 9.93 14.54 8.85
CA ARG A 211 8.90 15.12 9.71
C ARG A 211 8.89 16.63 9.77
#